data_AF-A0A2N6BY74-F1
#
_entry.id   AF-A0A2N6BY74-F1
#
_cell.length_a   1.000
_cell.length_b   1.000
_cell.length_c   1.000
_cell.angle_alpha   90.00
_cell.angle_beta   90.00
_cell.angle_gamma   90.00
#
_symmetry.space_group_name_H-M   'P 1'
#
loop_
_entity.id
_entity.type
_entity.pdbx_description
1 polymer ?
#
loop_
_entity_poly.entity_id
_entity_poly.type
_entity_poly.pdbx_seq_one_letter_code
_entity_poly.pdbx_strand_id
1 'polypeptide(L)'
;MMGFLAKVRLLWHIFLHKDAPWSVKLLLLAGFFYLIFPLDVIPDHIVLAGWVDDVALAILMYILALKYTPEKLISKILDHKKHRDEQQKDRPQ
;
A
#
# COMPACT_ATOMS: atom_id res chain seq x y z
N MET A 1 18.93 17.66 -20.46
CA MET A 1 17.85 16.90 -21.12
C MET A 1 18.31 15.72 -22.02
N MET A 2 19.61 15.42 -22.18
CA MET A 2 20.06 14.34 -23.10
C MET A 2 20.01 12.89 -22.54
N GLY A 3 19.80 12.71 -21.23
CA GLY A 3 19.81 11.38 -20.60
C GLY A 3 18.55 10.53 -20.85
N PHE A 4 17.44 11.14 -21.28
CA PHE A 4 16.18 10.43 -21.45
C PHE A 4 16.19 9.51 -22.68
N LEU A 5 16.71 10.00 -23.81
CA LEU A 5 16.76 9.22 -25.06
C LEU A 5 17.65 7.98 -24.93
N ALA A 6 18.75 8.08 -24.19
CA ALA A 6 19.64 6.95 -23.91
C ALA A 6 18.93 5.85 -23.11
N LYS A 7 18.10 6.23 -22.13
CA LYS A 7 17.29 5.30 -21.34
C LYS A 7 16.22 4.63 -22.20
N VAL A 8 15.48 5.40 -22.99
CA VAL A 8 14.45 4.84 -23.90
C VAL A 8 15.06 3.84 -24.88
N ARG A 9 16.23 4.16 -25.46
CA ARG A 9 16.94 3.24 -26.36
C ARG A 9 17.40 1.96 -25.66
N LEU A 10 17.85 2.05 -24.41
CA LEU A 10 18.22 0.89 -23.60
C LEU A 10 17.00 0.00 -23.32
N LEU A 11 15.86 0.59 -22.92
CA LEU A 11 14.61 -0.16 -22.70
C LEU A 11 14.14 -0.87 -23.98
N TRP A 12 14.27 -0.22 -25.13
CA TRP A 12 13.94 -0.82 -26.43
C TRP A 12 14.84 -2.02 -26.76
N HIS A 13 16.14 -1.91 -26.49
CA HIS A 13 17.09 -2.98 -26.71
C HIS A 13 16.82 -4.19 -25.79
N ILE A 14 16.44 -3.92 -24.54
CA ILE A 14 16.05 -4.96 -23.56
C ILE A 14 14.78 -5.68 -24.01
N PHE A 15 13.79 -4.95 -24.53
CA PHE A 15 12.54 -5.56 -25.03
C PHE A 15 12.78 -6.55 -26.18
N LEU A 16 13.66 -6.19 -27.12
CA LEU A 16 14.00 -7.00 -28.29
C LEU A 16 14.96 -8.16 -27.99
N HIS A 17 15.66 -8.14 -26.85
CA HIS A 17 16.62 -9.18 -26.52
C HIS A 17 15.93 -10.51 -26.19
N LYS A 18 16.44 -11.62 -26.74
CA LYS A 18 15.81 -12.94 -26.60
C LYS A 18 15.80 -13.43 -25.15
N ASP A 19 16.88 -13.19 -24.42
CA ASP A 19 17.07 -13.63 -23.02
C ASP A 19 16.35 -12.75 -21.99
N ALA A 20 15.75 -11.64 -22.42
CA ALA A 20 14.98 -10.82 -21.50
C ALA A 20 13.75 -11.62 -21.01
N PRO A 21 13.55 -11.73 -19.70
CA PRO A 21 12.48 -12.53 -19.12
C PRO A 21 11.12 -11.99 -19.58
N TRP A 22 10.18 -12.90 -19.81
CA TRP A 22 8.85 -12.58 -20.35
C TRP A 22 8.10 -11.55 -19.51
N SER A 23 8.31 -11.55 -18.19
CA SER A 23 7.73 -10.56 -17.27
C SER A 23 8.16 -9.13 -17.60
N VAL A 24 9.42 -8.92 -17.98
CA VAL A 24 9.94 -7.59 -18.35
C VAL A 24 9.40 -7.17 -19.71
N LYS A 25 9.29 -8.10 -20.66
CA LYS A 25 8.65 -7.83 -21.97
C LYS A 25 7.20 -7.42 -21.80
N LEU A 26 6.46 -8.14 -20.96
CA LEU A 26 5.05 -7.85 -20.67
C LEU A 26 4.89 -6.47 -20.01
N LEU A 27 5.79 -6.10 -19.10
CA LEU A 27 5.79 -4.79 -18.44
C LEU A 27 6.05 -3.64 -19.43
N LEU A 28 7.03 -3.79 -20.33
CA LEU A 28 7.32 -2.80 -21.36
C LEU A 28 6.19 -2.69 -22.38
N LEU A 29 5.58 -3.81 -22.75
CA LEU A 29 4.41 -3.84 -23.61
C LEU A 29 3.21 -3.15 -22.96
N ALA A 30 2.93 -3.42 -21.68
CA ALA A 30 1.89 -2.75 -20.90
C ALA A 30 2.12 -1.24 -20.80
N GLY A 31 3.36 -0.80 -20.55
CA GLY A 31 3.72 0.61 -20.57
C GLY A 31 3.55 1.27 -21.94
N PHE A 32 3.83 0.56 -23.03
CA PHE A 32 3.60 1.03 -24.40
C PHE A 32 2.11 1.13 -24.73
N PHE A 33 1.30 0.13 -24.35
CA PHE A 33 -0.16 0.17 -24.47
C PHE A 33 -0.76 1.30 -23.64
N TYR A 34 -0.24 1.58 -22.44
CA TYR A 34 -0.66 2.70 -21.62
C TYR A 34 -0.39 4.06 -22.28
N LEU A 35 0.73 4.19 -23.01
CA LEU A 35 1.05 5.42 -23.74
C LEU A 35 0.22 5.62 -25.01
N ILE A 36 -0.10 4.52 -25.72
CA ILE A 36 -0.81 4.58 -27.01
C ILE A 36 -2.32 4.56 -26.85
N PHE A 37 -2.82 3.87 -25.84
CA PHE A 37 -4.24 3.67 -25.62
C PHE A 37 -4.68 4.31 -24.30
N PRO A 38 -5.14 5.57 -24.33
CA PRO A 38 -5.87 6.15 -23.21
C PRO A 38 -7.31 5.56 -23.14
N LEU A 39 -7.50 4.30 -22.71
CA LEU A 39 -8.82 3.70 -22.37
C LEU A 39 -9.09 3.91 -20.88
N ASP A 40 -10.10 4.64 -20.42
CA ASP A 40 -11.42 4.94 -21.02
C ASP A 40 -12.36 3.73 -21.20
N VAL A 41 -12.09 2.60 -20.53
CA VAL A 41 -13.09 1.51 -20.29
C VAL A 41 -13.02 0.99 -18.85
N ILE A 42 -12.65 1.85 -17.90
CA ILE A 42 -13.02 1.67 -16.49
C ILE A 42 -13.56 3.01 -15.99
N PRO A 43 -14.86 3.28 -16.17
CA PRO A 43 -15.53 4.38 -15.47
C PRO A 43 -15.77 3.97 -14.01
N ASP A 44 -15.04 4.60 -13.07
CA ASP A 44 -15.41 4.97 -11.69
C ASP A 44 -15.93 3.97 -10.61
N HIS A 45 -15.86 2.61 -10.64
CA HIS A 45 -16.56 1.79 -9.59
C HIS A 45 -15.75 0.83 -8.67
N ILE A 46 -14.41 0.74 -8.74
CA ILE A 46 -13.63 -0.22 -7.90
C ILE A 46 -12.71 0.45 -6.86
N VAL A 47 -12.81 1.77 -6.65
CA VAL A 47 -12.09 2.41 -5.53
C VAL A 47 -12.67 1.97 -4.16
N LEU A 48 -13.96 1.63 -4.08
CA LEU A 48 -14.60 1.20 -2.83
C LEU A 48 -14.39 -0.29 -2.48
N ALA A 49 -14.33 -1.18 -3.48
CA ALA A 49 -14.27 -2.62 -3.22
C ALA A 49 -12.95 -3.05 -2.56
N GLY A 50 -11.84 -2.37 -2.87
CA GLY A 50 -10.56 -2.60 -2.21
C GLY A 50 -10.54 -2.22 -0.73
N TRP A 51 -11.30 -1.18 -0.34
CA TRP A 51 -11.33 -0.71 1.05
C TRP A 51 -12.23 -1.57 1.94
N VAL A 52 -13.27 -2.18 1.37
CA VAL A 52 -14.19 -3.03 2.13
C VAL A 52 -13.47 -4.25 2.71
N ASP A 53 -12.58 -4.87 1.95
CA ASP A 53 -11.80 -6.03 2.42
C ASP A 53 -10.80 -5.61 3.52
N ASP A 54 -10.07 -4.51 3.32
CA ASP A 54 -9.12 -3.98 4.30
C ASP A 54 -9.80 -3.58 5.63
N VAL A 55 -10.97 -2.93 5.56
CA VAL A 55 -11.76 -2.54 6.74
C VAL A 55 -12.34 -3.75 7.45
N ALA A 56 -12.86 -4.73 6.71
CA ALA A 56 -13.38 -5.97 7.28
C ALA A 56 -12.28 -6.75 8.00
N LEU A 57 -11.08 -6.84 7.41
CA LEU A 57 -9.91 -7.46 8.00
C LEU A 57 -9.45 -6.72 9.27
N ALA A 58 -9.42 -5.39 9.24
CA ALA A 58 -9.06 -4.57 10.40
C ALA A 58 -10.01 -4.76 11.59
N ILE A 59 -11.33 -4.81 11.34
CA ILE A 59 -12.35 -5.07 12.38
C ILE A 59 -12.17 -6.48 12.95
N LEU A 60 -11.96 -7.48 12.10
CA LEU A 60 -11.74 -8.85 12.54
C LEU A 60 -10.48 -8.97 13.41
N MET A 61 -9.37 -8.36 12.98
CA MET A 61 -8.13 -8.33 13.76
C MET A 61 -8.32 -7.63 15.11
N TYR A 62 -9.05 -6.52 15.15
CA TYR A 62 -9.37 -5.81 16.40
C TYR A 62 -10.15 -6.70 17.39
N ILE A 63 -11.20 -7.38 16.91
CA ILE A 63 -12.02 -8.27 17.74
C ILE A 63 -11.17 -9.44 18.26
N LEU A 64 -10.36 -10.07 17.41
CA LEU A 64 -9.50 -11.19 17.81
C LEU A 64 -8.43 -10.74 18.81
N ALA A 65 -7.81 -9.58 18.58
CA ALA A 65 -6.84 -9.00 19.50
C ALA A 65 -7.46 -8.80 20.89
N LEU A 66 -8.65 -8.20 20.99
CA LEU A 66 -9.33 -8.04 22.27
C LEU A 66 -9.72 -9.38 22.90
N LYS A 67 -10.22 -10.33 22.11
CA LYS A 67 -10.66 -11.64 22.60
C LYS A 67 -9.51 -12.48 23.18
N TYR A 68 -8.32 -12.41 22.57
CA TYR A 68 -7.16 -13.20 23.01
C TYR A 68 -6.23 -12.45 23.96
N THR A 69 -6.43 -11.14 24.16
CA THR A 69 -5.64 -10.39 25.13
C THR A 69 -6.20 -10.63 26.53
N PRO A 70 -5.38 -11.08 27.51
CA PRO A 70 -5.83 -11.25 28.88
C PRO A 70 -6.33 -9.93 29.47
N GLU A 71 -7.48 -9.94 30.15
CA GLU A 71 -8.06 -8.73 30.77
C GLU A 71 -7.07 -8.02 31.71
N LYS A 72 -6.21 -8.78 32.40
CA LYS A 72 -5.15 -8.27 33.28
C LYS A 72 -4.12 -7.41 32.55
N LEU A 73 -3.85 -7.69 31.27
CA LEU A 73 -2.95 -6.91 30.45
C LEU A 73 -3.65 -5.64 29.95
N ILE A 74 -4.92 -5.74 29.57
CA ILE A 74 -5.74 -4.58 29.15
C ILE A 74 -5.86 -3.58 30.29
N SER A 75 -6.22 -4.02 31.50
CA SER A 75 -6.31 -3.14 32.67
C SER A 75 -4.98 -2.47 33.00
N LYS A 76 -3.88 -3.23 33.01
CA LYS A 76 -2.53 -2.68 33.26
C LYS A 76 -2.14 -1.59 32.25
N ILE A 77 -2.48 -1.76 30.97
CA ILE A 77 -2.20 -0.78 29.92
C ILE A 77 -3.08 0.47 30.08
N LEU A 78 -4.38 0.29 30.36
CA LEU A 78 -5.31 1.40 30.57
C LEU A 78 -4.94 2.22 31.81
N ASP A 79 -4.54 1.57 32.90
CA ASP A 79 -4.08 2.23 34.12
C ASP A 79 -2.78 3.01 33.89
N HIS A 80 -1.80 2.42 33.18
CA HIS A 80 -0.56 3.13 32.82
C HIS A 80 -0.82 4.35 31.92
N LYS A 81 -1.77 4.23 30.99
CA LYS A 81 -2.11 5.31 30.07
C LYS A 81 -2.79 6.46 30.82
N LYS A 82 -3.70 6.15 31.74
CA LYS A 82 -4.35 7.13 32.63
C LYS A 82 -3.31 7.94 33.44
N HIS A 83 -2.36 7.26 34.07
CA HIS A 83 -1.30 7.95 34.83
C HIS A 83 -0.36 8.79 33.95
N ARG A 84 -0.07 8.36 32.72
CA ARG A 84 0.74 9.14 31.78
C ARG A 84 0.01 10.39 31.29
N ASP A 85 -1.28 10.25 30.96
CA ASP A 85 -2.12 11.35 30.48
C ASP A 85 -2.33 12.40 31.60
N GLU A 86 -2.44 11.96 32.87
CA GLU A 86 -2.45 12.82 34.07
C GLU A 86 -1.12 13.56 34.27
N GLN A 87 0.02 12.86 34.20
CA GLN A 87 1.36 13.48 34.33
C GLN A 87 1.72 14.43 33.18
N GLN A 88 1.17 14.22 31.98
CA GLN A 88 1.38 15.12 30.85
C GLN A 88 0.55 16.40 30.97
N LYS A 89 -0.59 16.36 31.66
CA LYS A 89 -1.44 17.52 31.93
C LYS A 89 -0.87 18.47 32.99
N ASP A 90 -0.12 17.94 33.96
CA ASP A 90 0.53 18.71 35.03
C ASP A 90 1.92 19.27 34.66
N ARG A 91 2.40 19.02 33.44
CA ARG A 91 3.68 19.56 32.97
C ARG A 91 3.47 21.01 32.52
N PRO A 92 4.07 22.03 33.18
CA PRO A 92 3.98 23.40 32.72
C PRO A 92 4.65 23.50 31.33
N GLN A 93 3.94 24.16 30.40
CA GLN A 93 4.44 24.44 29.05
C GLN A 93 5.50 25.53 29.06
#